data_AF-A0A6C0DBE4-F1
#
_entry.id   AF-A0A6C0DBE4-F1
#
_cell.length_a   1.000
_cell.length_b   1.000
_cell.length_c   1.000
_cell.angle_alpha   90.00
_cell.angle_beta   90.00
_cell.angle_gamma   90.00
#
_symmetry.space_group_name_H-M   'P 1'
#
loop_
_entity.id
_entity.type
_entity.pdbx_description
1 polymer ?
#
loop_
_entity_poly.entity_id
_entity_poly.type
_entity_poly.pdbx_seq_one_letter_code
_entity_poly.pdbx_strand_id
1 'polypeptide(L)'
;MPFPFRFPTTPRAKNGENCISNMPEKVFFHGIWPDFFSSGEHVFWLNLLNNAGLSCQVASNPQEATVLCESHFGQSLCKAKSWKKRIFFSGESILNWPIPNVAGYNLVLSSKIAHPNTVPFPWYVQVQHPPFPIPSAVPPHCIAGVIGTITRHGGDTFRKEFTDALFASGLELRMGGAYANNIGYRVGGSWKSDELTDFYKQHKFVLALENSSEEYYITEKIINALKAGAVPIYYGSPRIAEFFNKNRIVIVTPETMSAAIAKIKFIASNDTIWSEMVKQPVEGPRYNTIMDEITAGAKARLQG
;
A
#
# COMPACT_ATOMS: atom_id res chain seq x y z
N MET A 1 -16.98 5.57 -12.85
CA MET A 1 -15.65 6.13 -13.17
C MET A 1 -14.84 6.14 -11.87
N PRO A 2 -13.68 5.46 -11.78
CA PRO A 2 -12.88 5.54 -10.57
C PRO A 2 -12.10 6.86 -10.61
N PHE A 3 -12.24 7.69 -9.57
CA PHE A 3 -11.31 8.79 -9.36
C PHE A 3 -10.01 8.18 -8.82
N PRO A 4 -8.87 8.23 -9.54
CA PRO A 4 -7.59 8.14 -8.85
C PRO A 4 -7.46 9.35 -7.93
N PHE A 5 -6.51 9.30 -6.98
CA PHE A 5 -6.04 10.48 -6.25
C PHE A 5 -6.03 11.69 -7.21
N ARG A 6 -6.76 12.75 -6.85
CA ARG A 6 -6.76 13.97 -7.68
C ARG A 6 -5.37 14.57 -7.60
N PHE A 7 -4.56 14.31 -8.62
CA PHE A 7 -3.40 15.15 -8.87
C PHE A 7 -3.90 16.59 -9.09
N PRO A 8 -3.28 17.60 -8.48
CA PRO A 8 -3.60 18.98 -8.82
C PRO A 8 -3.44 19.16 -10.34
N THR A 9 -4.45 19.74 -10.98
CA THR A 9 -4.41 20.06 -12.41
C THR A 9 -3.21 20.95 -12.70
N THR A 10 -2.47 20.62 -13.75
CA THR A 10 -1.38 21.45 -14.28
C THR A 10 -1.83 22.91 -14.39
N PRO A 11 -1.03 23.89 -13.90
CA PRO A 11 -1.31 25.29 -14.17
C PRO A 11 -1.32 25.52 -15.68
N ARG A 12 -2.35 26.19 -16.19
CA ARG A 12 -2.38 26.69 -17.57
C ARG A 12 -1.12 27.55 -17.78
N ALA A 13 -0.30 27.17 -18.75
CA ALA A 13 0.89 27.93 -19.13
C ALA A 13 0.49 29.38 -19.44
N LYS A 14 1.11 30.34 -18.75
CA LYS A 14 1.11 31.73 -19.19
C LYS A 14 2.03 31.81 -20.41
N ASN A 15 1.48 32.30 -21.52
CA ASN A 15 2.22 32.48 -22.76
C ASN A 15 3.41 33.43 -22.56
N GLY A 16 4.56 33.02 -23.06
CA GLY A 16 5.70 33.90 -23.35
C GLY A 16 6.90 33.71 -22.44
N GLU A 17 7.66 32.63 -22.63
CA GLU A 17 9.09 32.56 -22.29
C GLU A 17 9.72 31.40 -23.09
N ASN A 18 10.91 31.64 -23.66
CA ASN A 18 11.60 30.81 -24.65
C ASN A 18 11.62 29.30 -24.31
N CYS A 19 10.89 28.49 -25.07
CA CYS A 19 10.92 27.04 -24.96
C CYS A 19 12.20 26.47 -25.59
N ILE A 20 13.25 26.27 -24.79
CA ILE A 20 14.14 25.13 -25.03
C ILE A 20 13.25 23.90 -24.83
N SER A 21 12.88 23.22 -25.91
CA SER A 21 12.13 21.97 -25.83
C SER A 21 13.06 20.91 -25.23
N ASN A 22 13.15 20.84 -23.90
CA ASN A 22 13.84 19.75 -23.22
C ASN A 22 13.07 18.47 -23.54
N MET A 23 13.67 17.61 -24.36
CA MET A 23 13.17 16.27 -24.64
C MET A 23 12.94 15.54 -23.31
N PRO A 24 11.83 14.77 -23.17
CA PRO A 24 11.56 14.03 -21.95
C PRO A 24 12.68 13.02 -21.67
N GLU A 25 13.04 12.91 -20.40
CA GLU A 25 13.98 11.90 -19.91
C GLU A 25 13.42 10.50 -20.18
N LYS A 26 14.29 9.59 -20.58
CA LYS A 26 13.93 8.19 -20.82
C LYS A 26 14.15 7.39 -19.53
N VAL A 27 13.06 6.91 -18.92
CA VAL A 27 13.07 6.14 -17.67
C VAL A 27 13.03 4.65 -17.97
N PHE A 28 14.06 3.93 -17.54
CA PHE A 28 14.07 2.47 -17.57
C PHE A 28 13.61 1.92 -16.23
N PHE A 29 12.59 1.08 -16.28
CA PHE A 29 11.97 0.40 -15.15
C PHE A 29 12.56 -1.02 -15.04
N HIS A 30 13.22 -1.34 -13.93
CA HIS A 30 13.97 -2.60 -13.75
C HIS A 30 13.66 -3.33 -12.44
N GLY A 31 13.74 -4.66 -12.44
CA GLY A 31 13.50 -5.47 -11.24
C GLY A 31 12.09 -5.29 -10.69
N ILE A 32 11.08 -5.26 -11.56
CA ILE A 32 9.67 -5.00 -11.24
C ILE A 32 8.83 -6.25 -11.57
N TRP A 33 7.67 -6.37 -10.93
CA TRP A 33 6.76 -7.50 -11.12
C TRP A 33 6.17 -7.58 -12.54
N PRO A 34 5.78 -8.79 -13.00
CA PRO A 34 5.42 -9.04 -14.41
C PRO A 34 4.27 -8.19 -14.95
N ASP A 35 3.25 -7.87 -14.17
CA ASP A 35 2.07 -7.10 -14.61
C ASP A 35 2.21 -5.58 -14.47
N PHE A 36 3.39 -5.06 -14.12
CA PHE A 36 3.60 -3.62 -13.87
C PHE A 36 3.15 -2.70 -15.03
N PHE A 37 3.50 -3.08 -16.26
CA PHE A 37 3.13 -2.29 -17.43
C PHE A 37 1.68 -2.55 -17.84
N SER A 38 1.26 -3.82 -17.91
CA SER A 38 -0.08 -4.21 -18.36
C SER A 38 -1.19 -3.75 -17.41
N SER A 39 -0.88 -3.60 -16.11
CA SER A 39 -1.81 -3.06 -15.11
C SER A 39 -1.80 -1.52 -15.01
N GLY A 40 -0.96 -0.84 -15.79
CA GLY A 40 -0.90 0.63 -15.81
C GLY A 40 -0.17 1.27 -14.64
N GLU A 41 0.46 0.50 -13.75
CA GLU A 41 1.13 1.03 -12.55
C GLU A 41 2.29 1.98 -12.87
N HIS A 42 2.98 1.75 -14.00
CA HIS A 42 4.00 2.67 -14.51
C HIS A 42 3.50 4.12 -14.67
N VAL A 43 2.21 4.34 -14.91
CA VAL A 43 1.62 5.68 -15.05
C VAL A 43 1.67 6.45 -13.73
N PHE A 44 1.42 5.79 -12.60
CA PHE A 44 1.56 6.41 -11.27
C PHE A 44 2.98 6.96 -11.07
N TRP A 45 3.98 6.15 -11.41
CA TRP A 45 5.39 6.51 -11.27
C TRP A 45 5.79 7.64 -12.20
N LEU A 46 5.38 7.59 -13.47
CA LEU A 46 5.63 8.70 -14.40
C LEU A 46 5.00 10.01 -13.91
N ASN A 47 3.76 9.96 -13.40
CA ASN A 47 3.09 11.14 -12.85
C ASN A 47 3.82 11.70 -11.63
N LEU A 48 4.26 10.84 -10.71
CA LEU A 48 5.06 11.25 -9.56
C LEU A 48 6.35 11.97 -10.00
N LEU A 49 7.09 11.40 -10.96
CA LEU A 49 8.34 11.98 -11.47
C LEU A 49 8.10 13.30 -12.21
N ASN A 50 7.06 13.35 -13.06
CA ASN A 50 6.66 14.56 -13.77
C ASN A 50 6.31 15.69 -12.78
N ASN A 51 5.53 15.39 -11.73
CA ASN A 51 5.17 16.35 -10.69
C ASN A 51 6.37 16.75 -9.81
N ALA A 52 7.36 15.88 -9.67
CA ALA A 52 8.64 16.19 -9.06
C ALA A 52 9.57 17.02 -9.98
N GLY A 53 9.09 17.41 -11.17
CA GLY A 53 9.80 18.26 -12.13
C GLY A 53 10.77 17.50 -13.05
N LEU A 54 10.62 16.18 -13.16
CA LEU A 54 11.36 15.35 -14.10
C LEU A 54 10.41 14.90 -15.22
N SER A 55 10.41 15.61 -16.35
CA SER A 55 9.59 15.24 -17.53
C SER A 55 10.07 13.89 -18.07
N CYS A 56 9.23 12.87 -18.01
CA CYS A 56 9.60 11.47 -18.20
C CYS A 56 8.72 10.74 -19.21
N GLN A 57 9.34 9.84 -19.96
CA GLN A 57 8.69 8.79 -20.75
C GLN A 57 9.38 7.44 -20.54
N VAL A 58 8.68 6.35 -20.79
CA VAL A 58 9.25 5.00 -20.65
C VAL A 58 10.31 4.74 -21.72
N ALA A 59 11.45 4.21 -21.31
CA ALA A 59 12.47 3.65 -22.19
C ALA A 59 12.17 2.18 -22.49
N SER A 60 12.41 1.75 -23.73
CA SER A 60 12.25 0.35 -24.14
C SER A 60 13.45 -0.51 -23.73
N ASN A 61 14.62 0.10 -23.51
CA ASN A 61 15.85 -0.59 -23.12
C ASN A 61 16.74 0.30 -22.23
N PRO A 62 17.65 -0.28 -21.43
CA PRO A 62 18.50 0.49 -20.53
C PRO A 62 19.56 1.33 -21.27
N GLN A 63 19.94 0.98 -22.51
CA GLN A 63 20.98 1.71 -23.25
C GLN A 63 20.53 3.12 -23.60
N GLU A 64 19.29 3.30 -24.06
CA GLU A 64 18.73 4.60 -24.41
C GLU A 64 18.25 5.44 -23.21
N ALA A 65 18.10 4.82 -22.04
CA ALA A 65 17.55 5.46 -20.85
C ALA A 65 18.57 6.37 -20.15
N THR A 66 18.13 7.50 -19.63
CA THR A 66 18.95 8.40 -18.80
C THR A 66 18.66 8.23 -17.31
N VAL A 67 17.47 7.74 -16.97
CA VAL A 67 16.98 7.56 -15.60
C VAL A 67 16.75 6.08 -15.35
N LEU A 68 17.27 5.57 -14.24
CA LEU A 68 16.96 4.24 -13.73
C LEU A 68 15.92 4.35 -12.62
N CYS A 69 14.83 3.61 -12.76
CA CYS A 69 13.86 3.37 -11.70
C CYS A 69 13.80 1.86 -11.45
N GLU A 70 14.27 1.41 -10.30
CA GLU A 70 14.32 -0.02 -10.01
C GLU A 70 13.70 -0.41 -8.67
N SER A 71 13.27 -1.67 -8.60
CA SER A 71 12.80 -2.31 -7.39
C SER A 71 13.59 -3.59 -7.12
N HIS A 72 13.22 -4.33 -6.08
CA HIS A 72 14.04 -5.41 -5.52
C HIS A 72 13.87 -6.77 -6.22
N PHE A 73 13.05 -6.91 -7.26
CA PHE A 73 12.79 -8.18 -7.94
C PHE A 73 13.84 -8.56 -9.00
N GLY A 74 14.99 -7.89 -9.02
CA GLY A 74 16.08 -8.17 -9.95
C GLY A 74 17.45 -7.72 -9.44
N GLN A 75 18.52 -8.14 -10.13
CA GLN A 75 19.87 -7.66 -9.86
C GLN A 75 19.98 -6.18 -10.19
N SER A 76 20.40 -5.35 -9.24
CA SER A 76 20.49 -3.89 -9.42
C SER A 76 21.35 -3.49 -10.63
N LEU A 77 20.84 -2.54 -11.42
CA LEU A 77 21.55 -1.90 -12.54
C LEU A 77 22.14 -0.54 -12.14
N CYS A 78 22.09 -0.18 -10.85
CA CYS A 78 22.60 1.08 -10.31
C CYS A 78 24.06 1.38 -10.75
N LYS A 79 24.87 0.33 -10.92
CA LYS A 79 26.29 0.40 -11.35
C LYS A 79 26.53 -0.01 -12.82
N ALA A 80 25.48 -0.34 -13.59
CA ALA A 80 25.62 -0.84 -14.94
C ALA A 80 26.17 0.22 -15.93
N LYS A 81 25.88 1.50 -15.68
CA LYS A 81 26.41 2.66 -16.41
C LYS A 81 26.24 3.95 -15.61
N SER A 82 26.71 5.07 -16.16
CA SER A 82 26.45 6.40 -15.64
C SER A 82 25.01 6.84 -15.92
N TRP A 83 24.15 6.69 -14.92
CA TRP A 83 22.77 7.18 -14.93
C TRP A 83 22.71 8.66 -14.52
N LYS A 84 21.84 9.45 -15.17
CA LYS A 84 21.58 10.85 -14.79
C LYS A 84 20.87 10.93 -13.44
N LYS A 85 19.87 10.07 -13.23
CA LYS A 85 19.18 9.89 -11.95
C LYS A 85 18.94 8.40 -11.70
N ARG A 86 19.04 8.00 -10.44
CA ARG A 86 18.81 6.64 -9.95
C ARG A 86 17.76 6.69 -8.86
N ILE A 87 16.69 5.92 -9.04
CA ILE A 87 15.52 5.91 -8.18
C ILE A 87 15.29 4.47 -7.76
N PHE A 88 15.13 4.27 -6.46
CA PHE A 88 14.71 2.98 -5.91
C PHE A 88 13.35 3.12 -5.27
N PHE A 89 12.48 2.15 -5.47
CA PHE A 89 11.23 2.07 -4.71
C PHE A 89 10.94 0.64 -4.26
N SER A 90 10.33 0.49 -3.10
CA SER A 90 9.93 -0.81 -2.58
C SER A 90 8.63 -0.70 -1.77
N GLY A 91 7.69 -1.58 -2.08
CA GLY A 91 6.52 -1.85 -1.26
C GLY A 91 6.74 -2.94 -0.22
N GLU A 92 7.92 -3.57 -0.18
CA GLU A 92 8.25 -4.64 0.77
C GLU A 92 8.69 -4.10 2.13
N SER A 93 8.46 -4.90 3.17
CA SER A 93 9.01 -4.66 4.51
C SER A 93 10.53 -4.79 4.48
N ILE A 94 11.21 -3.81 5.08
CA ILE A 94 12.67 -3.80 5.13
C ILE A 94 13.24 -4.83 6.12
N LEU A 95 12.42 -5.36 7.03
CA LEU A 95 12.84 -6.46 7.93
C LEU A 95 13.25 -7.70 7.15
N ASN A 96 12.62 -7.94 5.99
CA ASN A 96 12.93 -9.09 5.15
C ASN A 96 14.04 -8.80 4.14
N TRP A 97 14.25 -7.52 3.78
CA TRP A 97 15.19 -7.15 2.73
C TRP A 97 15.70 -5.69 2.88
N PRO A 98 16.94 -5.45 3.34
CA PRO A 98 17.48 -4.10 3.38
C PRO A 98 17.68 -3.53 1.97
N ILE A 99 17.53 -2.21 1.82
CA ILE A 99 17.66 -1.53 0.52
C ILE A 99 19.13 -1.60 0.04
N PRO A 100 19.42 -2.30 -1.07
CA PRO A 100 20.79 -2.50 -1.53
C PRO A 100 21.43 -1.17 -1.97
N ASN A 101 22.61 -0.82 -1.46
CA ASN A 101 23.36 0.38 -1.87
C ASN A 101 22.51 1.67 -1.79
N VAL A 102 21.80 1.89 -0.67
CA VAL A 102 20.89 3.04 -0.48
C VAL A 102 21.54 4.38 -0.84
N ALA A 103 22.82 4.60 -0.54
CA ALA A 103 23.56 5.83 -0.85
C ALA A 103 23.81 6.05 -2.35
N GLY A 104 23.67 5.02 -3.18
CA GLY A 104 23.84 5.10 -4.62
C GLY A 104 22.68 5.78 -5.35
N TYR A 105 21.49 5.89 -4.72
CA TYR A 105 20.31 6.47 -5.35
C TYR A 105 20.18 7.97 -5.07
N ASN A 106 19.58 8.69 -6.00
CA ASN A 106 19.14 10.07 -5.78
C ASN A 106 17.88 10.10 -4.92
N LEU A 107 16.94 9.19 -5.19
CA LEU A 107 15.66 9.08 -4.48
C LEU A 107 15.39 7.63 -4.10
N VAL A 108 14.99 7.42 -2.85
CA VAL A 108 14.52 6.14 -2.33
C VAL A 108 13.11 6.33 -1.81
N LEU A 109 12.16 5.52 -2.27
CA LEU A 109 10.78 5.51 -1.79
C LEU A 109 10.53 4.20 -1.03
N SER A 110 10.33 4.30 0.28
CA SER A 110 10.22 3.14 1.18
C SER A 110 9.41 3.45 2.44
N SER A 111 8.91 2.40 3.11
CA SER A 111 8.26 2.48 4.42
C SER A 111 9.19 2.92 5.56
N LYS A 112 10.51 2.69 5.42
CA LYS A 112 11.50 3.04 6.44
C LYS A 112 12.46 4.11 5.93
N ILE A 113 12.60 5.18 6.71
CA ILE A 113 13.55 6.27 6.44
C ILE A 113 14.94 5.83 6.90
N ALA A 114 15.72 5.21 6.01
CA ALA A 114 17.04 4.67 6.33
C ALA A 114 18.21 5.61 5.98
N HIS A 115 17.99 6.59 5.11
CA HIS A 115 19.04 7.49 4.61
C HIS A 115 18.43 8.85 4.19
N PRO A 116 19.20 9.96 4.17
CA PRO A 116 18.67 11.28 3.79
C PRO A 116 17.99 11.35 2.41
N ASN A 117 18.38 10.49 1.47
CA ASN A 117 17.73 10.38 0.16
C ASN A 117 16.40 9.60 0.18
N THR A 118 15.95 9.13 1.35
CA THR A 118 14.70 8.39 1.51
C THR A 118 13.53 9.34 1.74
N VAL A 119 12.43 9.10 1.02
CA VAL A 119 11.13 9.73 1.19
C VAL A 119 10.15 8.64 1.66
N PRO A 120 9.40 8.86 2.76
CA PRO A 120 8.38 7.92 3.21
C PRO A 120 7.39 7.60 2.11
N PHE A 121 7.16 6.32 1.85
CA PHE A 121 6.22 5.89 0.82
C PHE A 121 5.33 4.75 1.35
N PRO A 122 4.14 5.09 1.89
CA PRO A 122 3.13 4.09 2.19
C PRO A 122 2.57 3.49 0.92
N TRP A 123 2.72 2.18 0.73
CA TRP A 123 2.32 1.49 -0.50
C TRP A 123 0.85 1.70 -0.89
N TYR A 124 -0.05 1.90 0.08
CA TYR A 124 -1.47 2.14 -0.19
C TYR A 124 -1.72 3.33 -1.14
N VAL A 125 -0.81 4.30 -1.24
CA VAL A 125 -1.00 5.48 -2.11
C VAL A 125 -0.94 5.14 -3.60
N GLN A 126 -0.23 4.07 -3.98
CA GLN A 126 -0.18 3.57 -5.35
C GLN A 126 -1.41 2.71 -5.70
N VAL A 127 -2.08 2.17 -4.69
CA VAL A 127 -3.26 1.32 -4.88
C VAL A 127 -4.44 2.16 -5.35
N GLN A 128 -5.27 1.62 -6.23
CA GLN A 128 -6.51 2.30 -6.65
C GLN A 128 -7.49 2.44 -5.47
N HIS A 129 -8.06 3.63 -5.27
CA HIS A 129 -9.07 3.92 -4.25
C HIS A 129 -10.43 4.16 -4.91
N PRO A 130 -11.25 3.12 -5.15
CA PRO A 130 -12.63 3.34 -5.55
C PRO A 130 -13.41 3.95 -4.38
N PRO A 131 -14.63 4.47 -4.62
CA PRO A 131 -15.53 4.83 -3.53
C PRO A 131 -15.66 3.67 -2.55
N PHE A 132 -15.43 3.94 -1.27
CA PHE A 132 -15.57 2.94 -0.21
C PHE A 132 -17.05 2.73 0.08
N PRO A 133 -17.63 1.55 -0.24
CA PRO A 133 -19.06 1.34 -0.10
C PRO A 133 -19.45 1.25 1.38
N ILE A 134 -20.64 1.77 1.70
CA ILE A 134 -21.33 1.49 2.96
C ILE A 134 -22.29 0.35 2.69
N PRO A 135 -22.12 -0.84 3.31
CA PRO A 135 -23.05 -1.95 3.10
C PRO A 135 -24.48 -1.58 3.48
N SER A 136 -25.45 -1.99 2.65
CA SER A 136 -26.87 -1.75 2.90
C SER A 136 -27.49 -2.73 3.91
N ALA A 137 -26.78 -3.82 4.21
CA ALA A 137 -27.19 -4.86 5.15
C ALA A 137 -25.97 -5.39 5.90
N VAL A 138 -26.23 -6.02 7.04
CA VAL A 138 -25.21 -6.69 7.84
C VAL A 138 -24.74 -7.96 7.10
N PRO A 139 -23.43 -8.14 6.87
CA PRO A 139 -22.91 -9.32 6.21
C PRO A 139 -23.16 -10.60 7.03
N PRO A 140 -23.35 -11.76 6.35
CA PRO A 140 -23.71 -13.01 7.02
C PRO A 140 -22.57 -13.63 7.84
N HIS A 141 -21.31 -13.29 7.56
CA HIS A 141 -20.15 -13.87 8.25
C HIS A 141 -19.43 -12.85 9.12
N CYS A 142 -18.74 -13.33 10.16
CA CYS A 142 -18.03 -12.45 11.09
C CYS A 142 -16.69 -11.93 10.52
N ILE A 143 -15.67 -12.77 10.41
CA ILE A 143 -14.30 -12.35 10.05
C ILE A 143 -13.80 -13.12 8.83
N ALA A 144 -13.24 -12.41 7.86
CA ALA A 144 -12.47 -13.00 6.76
C ALA A 144 -10.98 -12.69 6.86
N GLY A 145 -10.14 -13.61 6.37
CA GLY A 145 -8.72 -13.35 6.14
C GLY A 145 -8.17 -14.12 4.95
N VAL A 146 -7.33 -13.47 4.14
CA VAL A 146 -6.55 -14.13 3.08
C VAL A 146 -5.06 -13.92 3.37
N ILE A 147 -4.45 -14.88 4.06
CA ILE A 147 -3.03 -14.87 4.40
C ILE A 147 -2.33 -15.95 3.56
N GLY A 148 -1.53 -15.55 2.58
CA GLY A 148 -0.76 -16.47 1.74
C GLY A 148 0.39 -17.12 2.50
N THR A 149 1.17 -16.32 3.22
CA THR A 149 2.34 -16.79 3.96
C THR A 149 2.37 -16.18 5.35
N ILE A 150 2.93 -16.94 6.27
CA ILE A 150 3.42 -16.45 7.56
C ILE A 150 4.93 -16.36 7.48
N THR A 151 5.49 -15.31 8.06
CA THR A 151 6.93 -15.14 8.28
C THR A 151 7.48 -16.39 8.97
N ARG A 152 8.53 -16.97 8.39
CA ARG A 152 9.26 -18.11 8.98
C ARG A 152 10.65 -17.61 9.37
N HIS A 153 10.97 -17.67 10.67
CA HIS A 153 12.27 -17.35 11.27
C HIS A 153 12.75 -15.89 11.08
N GLY A 154 12.95 -15.16 12.19
CA GLY A 154 13.57 -13.82 12.21
C GLY A 154 12.66 -12.65 11.80
N GLY A 155 11.46 -12.92 11.29
CA GLY A 155 10.43 -11.91 10.98
C GLY A 155 9.39 -11.75 12.11
N ASP A 156 8.56 -10.72 11.98
CA ASP A 156 7.49 -10.41 12.92
C ASP A 156 6.42 -11.53 12.95
N THR A 157 6.21 -12.11 14.13
CA THR A 157 5.30 -13.26 14.33
C THR A 157 3.88 -12.86 14.69
N PHE A 158 3.62 -11.57 14.92
CA PHE A 158 2.36 -11.11 15.52
C PHE A 158 1.14 -11.43 14.66
N ARG A 159 1.25 -11.38 13.33
CA ARG A 159 0.15 -11.79 12.42
C ARG A 159 -0.33 -13.21 12.74
N LYS A 160 0.60 -14.14 12.97
CA LYS A 160 0.28 -15.52 13.30
C LYS A 160 -0.37 -15.60 14.68
N GLU A 161 0.28 -15.03 15.68
CA GLU A 161 -0.18 -15.04 17.07
C GLU A 161 -1.58 -14.46 17.22
N PHE A 162 -1.85 -13.34 16.57
CA PHE A 162 -3.16 -12.70 16.60
C PHE A 162 -4.23 -13.53 15.87
N THR A 163 -3.88 -14.15 14.73
CA THR A 163 -4.81 -15.05 14.02
C THR A 163 -5.16 -16.27 14.88
N ASP A 164 -4.19 -16.87 15.55
CA ASP A 164 -4.40 -18.01 16.45
C ASP A 164 -5.25 -17.61 17.67
N ALA A 165 -5.01 -16.43 18.24
CA ALA A 165 -5.81 -15.89 19.33
C ALA A 165 -7.27 -15.61 18.93
N LEU A 166 -7.51 -15.16 17.69
CA LEU A 166 -8.87 -15.00 17.15
C LEU A 166 -9.58 -16.34 17.02
N PHE A 167 -8.92 -17.39 16.52
CA PHE A 167 -9.48 -18.74 16.50
C PHE A 167 -9.84 -19.23 17.91
N ALA A 168 -8.93 -19.07 18.87
CA ALA A 168 -9.15 -19.47 20.26
C ALA A 168 -10.28 -18.67 20.94
N SER A 169 -10.62 -17.49 20.42
CA SER A 169 -11.66 -16.64 20.98
C SER A 169 -13.09 -17.13 20.73
N GLY A 170 -13.29 -18.06 19.79
CA GLY A 170 -14.61 -18.58 19.40
C GLY A 170 -15.38 -17.71 18.39
N LEU A 171 -14.77 -16.66 17.85
CA LEU A 171 -15.32 -15.89 16.72
C LEU A 171 -15.27 -16.73 15.43
N GLU A 172 -16.29 -16.58 14.57
CA GLU A 172 -16.25 -17.16 13.23
C GLU A 172 -15.15 -16.50 12.40
N LEU A 173 -14.13 -17.29 12.02
CA LEU A 173 -13.06 -16.89 11.12
C LEU A 173 -13.13 -17.73 9.85
N ARG A 174 -13.22 -17.08 8.68
CA ARG A 174 -13.14 -17.71 7.37
C ARG A 174 -11.83 -17.32 6.69
N MET A 175 -10.93 -18.30 6.57
CA MET A 175 -9.58 -18.11 6.04
C MET A 175 -9.51 -18.65 4.61
N GLY A 176 -9.34 -17.76 3.64
CA GLY A 176 -9.26 -18.08 2.22
C GLY A 176 -7.85 -18.16 1.63
N GLY A 177 -6.84 -17.73 2.41
CA GLY A 177 -5.43 -17.74 2.01
C GLY A 177 -4.78 -19.11 2.09
N ALA A 178 -3.45 -19.17 1.98
CA ALA A 178 -2.71 -20.41 2.12
C ALA A 178 -2.62 -20.91 3.56
N TYR A 179 -2.40 -19.96 4.47
CA TYR A 179 -2.34 -20.15 5.91
C TYR A 179 -3.73 -20.34 6.53
N ALA A 180 -3.85 -21.30 7.45
CA ALA A 180 -5.03 -21.56 8.28
C ALA A 180 -6.37 -21.71 7.52
N ASN A 181 -6.34 -22.12 6.25
CA ASN A 181 -7.54 -22.19 5.43
C ASN A 181 -8.57 -23.17 5.96
N ASN A 182 -9.83 -22.76 5.95
CA ASN A 182 -10.95 -23.53 6.47
C ASN A 182 -12.24 -23.36 5.65
N ILE A 183 -12.16 -22.81 4.44
CA ILE A 183 -13.32 -22.60 3.56
C ILE A 183 -13.44 -23.65 2.45
N GLY A 184 -12.49 -24.59 2.37
CA GLY A 184 -12.48 -25.69 1.40
C GLY A 184 -11.88 -25.34 0.03
N TYR A 185 -11.45 -24.09 -0.18
CA TYR A 185 -10.79 -23.62 -1.40
C TYR A 185 -9.86 -22.43 -1.12
N ARG A 186 -8.94 -22.14 -2.04
CA ARG A 186 -8.15 -20.90 -2.02
C ARG A 186 -8.93 -19.81 -2.75
N VAL A 187 -9.11 -18.65 -2.11
CA VAL A 187 -9.60 -17.46 -2.82
C VAL A 187 -8.59 -17.15 -3.91
N GLY A 188 -9.08 -17.13 -5.16
CA GLY A 188 -8.27 -16.94 -6.36
C GLY A 188 -7.78 -15.50 -6.55
N GLY A 189 -7.07 -15.30 -7.66
CA GLY A 189 -6.66 -13.98 -8.11
C GLY A 189 -5.53 -13.34 -7.30
N SER A 190 -5.34 -12.04 -7.55
CA SER A 190 -4.37 -11.22 -6.83
C SER A 190 -5.09 -10.29 -5.85
N TRP A 191 -4.31 -9.47 -5.14
CA TRP A 191 -4.84 -8.43 -4.26
C TRP A 191 -5.71 -7.38 -4.98
N LYS A 192 -5.69 -7.33 -6.32
CA LYS A 192 -6.54 -6.45 -7.16
C LYS A 192 -7.83 -7.13 -7.64
N SER A 193 -8.02 -8.42 -7.37
CA SER A 193 -9.10 -9.20 -7.98
C SER A 193 -10.48 -8.88 -7.42
N ASP A 194 -11.49 -8.98 -8.28
CA ASP A 194 -12.89 -8.93 -7.87
C ASP A 194 -13.23 -10.14 -6.99
N GLU A 195 -12.62 -11.30 -7.23
CA GLU A 195 -12.77 -12.52 -6.43
C GLU A 195 -12.42 -12.30 -4.95
N LEU A 196 -11.30 -11.62 -4.66
CA LEU A 196 -10.93 -11.25 -3.30
C LEU A 196 -11.95 -10.28 -2.69
N THR A 197 -12.38 -9.30 -3.47
CA THR A 197 -13.35 -8.30 -3.04
C THR A 197 -14.70 -8.94 -2.72
N ASP A 198 -15.17 -9.86 -3.55
CA ASP A 198 -16.44 -10.55 -3.39
C ASP A 198 -16.44 -11.52 -2.21
N PHE A 199 -15.30 -12.18 -1.94
CA PHE A 199 -15.11 -12.93 -0.70
C PHE A 199 -15.24 -12.01 0.53
N TYR A 200 -14.54 -10.88 0.54
CA TYR A 200 -14.55 -9.95 1.66
C TYR A 200 -15.89 -9.26 1.91
N LYS A 201 -16.70 -8.98 0.87
CA LYS A 201 -18.03 -8.36 1.00
C LYS A 201 -18.99 -9.14 1.89
N GLN A 202 -18.77 -10.44 2.07
CA GLN A 202 -19.63 -11.31 2.87
C GLN A 202 -19.33 -11.25 4.38
N HIS A 203 -18.40 -10.40 4.83
CA HIS A 203 -17.90 -10.40 6.20
C HIS A 203 -18.00 -9.03 6.88
N LYS A 204 -18.35 -9.03 8.17
CA LYS A 204 -18.35 -7.80 9.00
C LYS A 204 -16.95 -7.20 9.11
N PHE A 205 -15.94 -8.06 9.25
CA PHE A 205 -14.54 -7.68 9.40
C PHE A 205 -13.64 -8.41 8.43
N VAL A 206 -12.52 -7.76 8.09
CA VAL A 206 -11.44 -8.36 7.30
C VAL A 206 -10.11 -8.15 8.00
N LEU A 207 -9.31 -9.20 8.07
CA LEU A 207 -7.94 -9.15 8.58
C LEU A 207 -7.05 -8.38 7.60
N ALA A 208 -6.68 -7.16 7.98
CA ALA A 208 -5.74 -6.29 7.28
C ALA A 208 -4.40 -6.25 8.04
N LEU A 209 -3.79 -7.43 8.21
CA LEU A 209 -2.58 -7.60 9.01
C LEU A 209 -1.34 -7.52 8.12
N GLU A 210 -0.47 -6.54 8.35
CA GLU A 210 0.80 -6.41 7.66
C GLU A 210 1.81 -7.50 8.07
N ASN A 211 2.87 -7.64 7.28
CA ASN A 211 3.92 -8.64 7.54
C ASN A 211 4.78 -8.24 8.74
N SER A 212 4.75 -6.97 9.12
CA SER A 212 5.56 -6.35 10.17
C SER A 212 4.98 -5.01 10.58
N SER A 213 5.41 -4.49 11.73
CA SER A 213 5.14 -3.13 12.17
C SER A 213 6.28 -2.16 11.79
N GLU A 214 6.01 -1.22 10.88
CA GLU A 214 6.93 -0.13 10.50
C GLU A 214 6.15 1.17 10.24
N GLU A 215 6.74 2.33 10.56
CA GLU A 215 6.05 3.64 10.57
C GLU A 215 5.21 3.95 9.32
N TYR A 216 5.69 3.65 8.12
CA TYR A 216 4.96 3.92 6.88
C TYR A 216 4.63 2.64 6.09
N TYR A 217 4.74 1.46 6.70
CA TYR A 217 4.38 0.20 6.05
C TYR A 217 2.88 -0.02 6.13
N ILE A 218 2.17 0.57 5.16
CA ILE A 218 0.73 0.45 4.98
C ILE A 218 0.50 0.06 3.52
N THR A 219 -0.11 -1.09 3.31
CA THR A 219 -0.21 -1.71 1.98
C THR A 219 -1.64 -1.77 1.47
N GLU A 220 -1.87 -2.56 0.42
CA GLU A 220 -3.19 -2.82 -0.15
C GLU A 220 -4.18 -3.45 0.84
N LYS A 221 -3.71 -4.11 1.91
CA LYS A 221 -4.57 -4.94 2.79
C LYS A 221 -5.70 -4.16 3.44
N ILE A 222 -5.39 -2.97 3.97
CA ILE A 222 -6.43 -2.10 4.56
C ILE A 222 -7.40 -1.61 3.49
N ILE A 223 -6.90 -1.28 2.30
CA ILE A 223 -7.73 -0.81 1.19
C ILE A 223 -8.66 -1.93 0.72
N ASN A 224 -8.19 -3.17 0.58
CA ASN A 224 -8.99 -4.31 0.16
C ASN A 224 -10.15 -4.59 1.12
N ALA A 225 -9.93 -4.45 2.42
CA ALA A 225 -10.99 -4.53 3.43
C ALA A 225 -12.04 -3.40 3.24
N LEU A 226 -11.58 -2.17 3.07
CA LEU A 226 -12.45 -1.00 2.91
C LEU A 226 -13.24 -1.00 1.59
N LYS A 227 -12.62 -1.43 0.48
CA LYS A 227 -13.28 -1.60 -0.83
C LYS A 227 -14.42 -2.61 -0.78
N ALA A 228 -14.31 -3.61 0.08
CA ALA A 228 -15.35 -4.60 0.30
C ALA A 228 -16.46 -4.12 1.25
N GLY A 229 -16.36 -2.91 1.81
CA GLY A 229 -17.30 -2.37 2.80
C GLY A 229 -17.12 -2.93 4.22
N ALA A 230 -16.17 -3.83 4.43
CA ALA A 230 -15.91 -4.44 5.73
C ALA A 230 -15.16 -3.49 6.68
N VAL A 231 -15.14 -3.83 7.98
CA VAL A 231 -14.29 -3.16 8.97
C VAL A 231 -12.90 -3.81 8.98
N PRO A 232 -11.82 -3.07 8.67
CA PRO A 232 -10.47 -3.61 8.79
C PRO A 232 -10.10 -3.89 10.25
N ILE A 233 -9.60 -5.10 10.53
CA ILE A 233 -8.83 -5.39 11.74
C ILE A 233 -7.35 -5.27 11.35
N TYR A 234 -6.73 -4.18 11.79
CA TYR A 234 -5.44 -3.72 11.27
C TYR A 234 -4.29 -3.94 12.27
N TYR A 235 -3.20 -4.50 11.74
CA TYR A 235 -1.88 -4.55 12.37
C TYR A 235 -0.84 -4.09 11.35
N GLY A 236 0.15 -3.30 11.74
CA GLY A 236 1.19 -2.81 10.85
C GLY A 236 1.74 -1.48 11.35
N SER A 237 1.59 -0.43 10.55
CA SER A 237 2.07 0.90 10.89
C SER A 237 1.46 1.46 12.19
N PRO A 238 2.28 1.93 13.15
CA PRO A 238 1.80 2.65 14.32
C PRO A 238 1.19 4.02 13.95
N ARG A 239 1.42 4.50 12.72
CA ARG A 239 0.93 5.77 12.19
C ARG A 239 -0.39 5.64 11.43
N ILE A 240 -1.02 4.45 11.44
CA ILE A 240 -2.23 4.20 10.64
C ILE A 240 -3.34 5.22 10.88
N ALA A 241 -3.48 5.72 12.11
CA ALA A 241 -4.50 6.71 12.49
C ALA A 241 -4.27 8.11 11.89
N GLU A 242 -3.08 8.38 11.35
CA GLU A 242 -2.81 9.60 10.61
C GLU A 242 -3.42 9.55 9.21
N PHE A 243 -3.53 8.35 8.62
CA PHE A 243 -4.00 8.13 7.25
C PHE A 243 -5.42 7.62 7.19
N PHE A 244 -5.88 6.87 8.18
CA PHE A 244 -7.22 6.30 8.22
C PHE A 244 -7.93 6.66 9.51
N ASN A 245 -9.23 6.92 9.43
CA ASN A 245 -10.04 7.24 10.59
C ASN A 245 -10.08 6.05 11.56
N LYS A 246 -9.55 6.25 12.77
CA LYS A 246 -9.54 5.24 13.84
C LYS A 246 -10.93 4.73 14.24
N ASN A 247 -12.00 5.47 13.93
CA ASN A 247 -13.37 5.03 14.17
C ASN A 247 -13.90 4.08 13.07
N ARG A 248 -13.21 3.95 11.94
CA ARG A 248 -13.57 3.07 10.82
C ARG A 248 -12.78 1.75 10.80
N ILE A 249 -11.81 1.61 11.72
CA ILE A 249 -10.86 0.48 11.81
C ILE A 249 -10.74 -0.03 13.25
N VAL A 250 -10.43 -1.32 13.41
CA VAL A 250 -9.98 -1.88 14.69
C VAL A 250 -8.47 -2.04 14.63
N ILE A 251 -7.74 -1.19 15.33
CA ILE A 251 -6.27 -1.28 15.42
C ILE A 251 -5.91 -2.26 16.53
N VAL A 252 -4.96 -3.15 16.26
CA VAL A 252 -4.42 -4.09 17.23
C VAL A 252 -2.89 -4.03 17.25
N THR A 253 -2.30 -4.20 18.43
CA THR A 253 -0.85 -4.32 18.69
C THR A 253 -0.60 -5.48 19.65
N PRO A 254 0.66 -5.92 19.85
CA PRO A 254 0.99 -6.93 20.85
C PRO A 254 0.44 -6.60 22.25
N GLU A 255 0.50 -5.33 22.65
CA GLU A 255 0.07 -4.86 23.98
C GLU A 255 -1.45 -4.78 24.12
N THR A 256 -2.18 -4.67 23.00
CA THR A 256 -3.63 -4.42 22.98
C THR A 256 -4.44 -5.61 22.49
N MET A 257 -3.80 -6.75 22.19
CA MET A 257 -4.43 -7.93 21.60
C MET A 257 -5.72 -8.38 22.32
N SER A 258 -5.66 -8.59 23.64
CA SER A 258 -6.84 -9.03 24.42
C SER A 258 -7.98 -8.01 24.37
N ALA A 259 -7.65 -6.72 24.47
CA ALA A 259 -8.64 -5.64 24.39
C ALA A 259 -9.25 -5.52 22.99
N ALA A 260 -8.44 -5.71 21.94
CA ALA A 260 -8.91 -5.72 20.55
C ALA A 260 -9.86 -6.89 20.30
N ILE A 261 -9.55 -8.10 20.78
CA ILE A 261 -10.45 -9.26 20.67
C ILE A 261 -11.77 -8.99 21.41
N ALA A 262 -11.73 -8.43 22.62
CA ALA A 262 -12.94 -8.07 23.36
C ALA A 262 -13.79 -7.03 22.60
N LYS A 263 -13.15 -6.01 22.02
CA LYS A 263 -13.81 -5.01 21.17
C LYS A 263 -14.44 -5.65 19.93
N ILE A 264 -13.74 -6.54 19.24
CA ILE A 264 -14.25 -7.25 18.07
C ILE A 264 -15.48 -8.08 18.45
N LYS A 265 -15.43 -8.83 19.56
CA LYS A 265 -16.58 -9.59 20.07
C LYS A 265 -17.79 -8.70 20.32
N PHE A 266 -17.59 -7.57 20.99
CA PHE A 266 -18.65 -6.62 21.30
C PHE A 266 -19.30 -6.02 20.04
N ILE A 267 -18.50 -5.65 19.04
CA ILE A 267 -19.02 -5.13 17.77
C ILE A 267 -19.69 -6.25 16.96
N ALA A 268 -19.12 -7.46 16.94
CA ALA A 268 -19.66 -8.60 16.22
C ALA A 268 -21.05 -9.03 16.71
N SER A 269 -21.31 -8.90 18.01
CA SER A 269 -22.63 -9.19 18.62
C SER A 269 -23.61 -8.02 18.58
N ASN A 270 -23.23 -6.86 18.03
CA ASN A 270 -24.06 -5.67 17.98
C ASN A 270 -24.07 -5.03 16.58
N ASP A 271 -25.10 -5.37 15.80
CA ASP A 271 -25.27 -4.91 14.42
C ASP A 271 -25.42 -3.39 14.30
N THR A 272 -25.99 -2.72 15.29
CA THR A 272 -26.12 -1.26 15.32
C THR A 272 -24.75 -0.61 15.41
N ILE A 273 -23.90 -1.08 16.35
CA ILE A 273 -22.54 -0.55 16.53
C ILE A 273 -21.69 -0.83 15.29
N TRP A 274 -21.78 -2.03 14.72
CA TRP A 274 -21.12 -2.33 13.46
C TRP A 274 -21.58 -1.40 12.33
N SER A 275 -22.89 -1.17 12.22
CA SER A 275 -23.49 -0.30 11.21
C SER A 275 -23.08 1.16 11.36
N GLU A 276 -22.96 1.66 12.59
CA GLU A 276 -22.42 3.00 12.89
C GLU A 276 -20.95 3.11 12.53
N MET A 277 -20.17 2.04 12.79
CA MET A 277 -18.75 1.98 12.48
C MET A 277 -18.48 2.05 10.97
N VAL A 278 -19.22 1.30 10.15
CA VAL A 278 -19.02 1.29 8.69
C VAL A 278 -19.41 2.61 8.01
N LYS A 279 -20.29 3.40 8.64
CA LYS A 279 -20.70 4.73 8.16
C LYS A 279 -19.68 5.83 8.47
N GLN A 280 -18.69 5.56 9.32
CA GLN A 280 -17.64 6.54 9.61
C GLN A 280 -16.83 6.84 8.33
N PRO A 281 -16.38 8.10 8.15
CA PRO A 281 -15.46 8.45 7.07
C PRO A 281 -14.22 7.55 7.10
N VAL A 282 -13.70 7.17 5.94
CA VAL A 282 -12.49 6.32 5.84
C VAL A 282 -11.22 7.13 6.05
N GLU A 283 -11.16 8.31 5.47
CA GLU A 283 -9.95 9.13 5.34
C GLU A 283 -9.56 9.76 6.69
N GLY A 284 -8.29 9.64 7.04
CA GLY A 284 -7.68 10.35 8.17
C GLY A 284 -7.08 11.71 7.77
N PRO A 285 -6.52 12.46 8.73
CA PRO A 285 -6.02 13.83 8.49
C PRO A 285 -4.96 13.97 7.39
N ARG A 286 -4.06 12.99 7.27
CA ARG A 286 -2.95 12.98 6.29
C ARG A 286 -3.25 12.16 5.04
N TYR A 287 -4.46 11.59 4.91
CA TYR A 287 -4.82 10.74 3.78
C TYR A 287 -4.61 11.45 2.44
N ASN A 288 -5.12 12.69 2.32
CA ASN A 288 -5.04 13.45 1.07
C ASN A 288 -3.72 14.24 0.91
N THR A 289 -2.97 14.49 1.99
CA THR A 289 -1.75 15.32 1.95
C THR A 289 -0.47 14.53 1.71
N ILE A 290 -0.47 13.21 1.99
CA ILE A 290 0.74 12.39 1.88
C ILE A 290 1.35 12.40 0.47
N MET A 291 0.53 12.50 -0.58
CA MET A 291 1.04 12.55 -1.96
C MET A 291 1.77 13.87 -2.27
N ASP A 292 1.34 14.98 -1.67
CA ASP A 292 2.04 16.26 -1.79
C ASP A 292 3.40 16.20 -1.08
N GLU A 293 3.44 15.58 0.10
CA GLU A 293 4.67 15.36 0.86
C GLU A 293 5.66 14.46 0.10
N ILE A 294 5.18 13.36 -0.48
CA ILE A 294 5.98 12.45 -1.32
C ILE A 294 6.54 13.21 -2.54
N THR A 295 5.68 13.98 -3.22
CA THR A 295 6.06 14.74 -4.42
C THR A 295 7.11 15.81 -4.08
N ALA A 296 6.91 16.56 -3.00
CA ALA A 296 7.87 17.56 -2.53
C ALA A 296 9.21 16.92 -2.13
N GLY A 297 9.16 15.78 -1.43
CA GLY A 297 10.34 15.01 -1.05
C GLY A 297 11.12 14.50 -2.26
N ALA A 298 10.41 13.98 -3.27
CA ALA A 298 10.99 13.53 -4.53
C ALA A 298 11.63 14.68 -5.30
N LYS A 299 10.92 15.82 -5.42
CA LYS A 299 11.42 17.03 -6.08
C LYS A 299 12.74 17.51 -5.49
N ALA A 300 12.82 17.60 -4.15
CA ALA A 300 14.02 18.04 -3.44
C ALA A 300 15.26 17.16 -3.72
N ARG A 301 15.05 15.87 -4.03
CA ARG A 301 16.10 14.88 -4.27
C ARG A 301 16.46 14.68 -5.74
N LEU A 302 15.53 14.98 -6.64
CA LEU A 302 15.73 14.85 -8.08
C LEU A 302 16.23 16.14 -8.73
N GLN A 303 15.94 17.31 -8.14
CA GLN A 303 16.38 18.60 -8.67
C GLN A 303 17.74 19.07 -8.12
N GLY A 304 18.20 18.51 -7.00
CA GLY A 304 19.60 18.58 -6.55
C GLY A 304 20.50 17.67 -7.37
#